data_AF-A0A535M556-F1
#
_entry.id   AF-A0A535M556-F1
#
_cell.length_a   1.000
_cell.length_b   1.000
_cell.length_c   1.000
_cell.angle_alpha   90.00
_cell.angle_beta   90.00
_cell.angle_gamma   90.00
#
_symmetry.space_group_name_H-M   'P 1'
#
loop_
_entity.id
_entity.type
_entity.pdbx_description
1 polymer ?
#
loop_
_entity_poly.entity_id
_entity_poly.type
_entity_poly.pdbx_seq_one_letter_code
_entity_poly.pdbx_strand_id
1 'polypeptide(L)' 'MLEPHGVAVYVEAHHLCMQMRGVKETASLTRTTVWRGEYEQNSSLRVEFLLGCGADV' A
#
# COMPACT_ATOMS: atom_id res chain seq x y z
N MET A 1 -16.89 9.37 -13.28
CA MET A 1 -16.63 8.90 -11.89
C MET A 1 -17.22 7.49 -11.78
N LEU A 2 -16.58 6.57 -11.06
CA LEU A 2 -16.89 5.12 -11.16
C LEU A 2 -17.87 4.55 -10.11
N GLU A 3 -18.44 5.36 -9.21
CA GLU A 3 -19.42 4.94 -8.18
C GLU A 3 -19.23 3.53 -7.57
N PRO A 4 -18.02 3.14 -7.13
CA PRO A 4 -17.80 1.79 -6.62
C PRO A 4 -18.28 1.66 -5.17
N HIS A 5 -18.62 0.44 -4.76
CA HIS A 5 -18.90 0.13 -3.36
C HIS A 5 -17.66 0.32 -2.45
N GLY A 6 -16.45 0.16 -3.01
CA GLY A 6 -15.21 0.38 -2.27
C GLY A 6 -14.00 0.49 -3.19
N VAL A 7 -12.93 1.12 -2.70
CA VAL A 7 -11.65 1.25 -3.40
C VAL A 7 -10.52 0.93 -2.43
N ALA A 8 -9.58 0.11 -2.90
CA ALA A 8 -8.34 -0.21 -2.23
C ALA A 8 -7.17 0.22 -3.11
N VAL A 9 -6.18 0.88 -2.53
CA VAL A 9 -4.94 1.27 -3.20
C VAL A 9 -3.76 0.76 -2.40
N TYR A 10 -2.82 0.11 -3.08
CA TYR A 10 -1.55 -0.34 -2.54
C TYR A 10 -0.43 0.23 -3.41
N VAL A 11 0.56 0.86 -2.79
CA VAL A 11 1.77 1.34 -3.45
C VAL A 11 2.97 0.91 -2.61
N GLU A 12 3.94 0.31 -3.27
CA GLU A 12 5.22 -0.07 -2.71
C GLU A 12 6.34 0.49 -3.60
N ALA A 13 7.29 1.19 -3.00
CA ALA A 13 8.35 1.84 -3.76
C ALA A 13 9.64 2.06 -2.95
N HIS A 14 10.75 2.06 -3.67
CA HIS A 14 12.04 2.56 -3.18
C HIS A 14 12.15 4.07 -3.43
N HIS A 15 12.54 4.81 -2.41
CA HIS A 15 12.78 6.25 -2.50
C HIS A 15 14.26 6.51 -2.77
N LEU A 16 14.61 6.82 -4.03
CA LEU A 16 16.01 7.10 -4.42
C LEU A 16 16.62 8.28 -3.67
N CYS A 17 15.81 9.24 -3.21
CA CYS A 17 16.28 10.32 -2.35
C CYS A 17 16.79 9.82 -0.99
N MET A 18 16.32 8.68 -0.49
CA MET A 18 16.81 8.04 0.73
C MET A 18 17.98 7.07 0.47
N GLN A 19 17.97 6.39 -0.69
CA GLN A 19 19.00 5.39 -1.02
C GLN A 19 20.29 6.01 -1.59
N MET A 20 20.17 6.98 -2.49
CA MET A 20 21.31 7.53 -3.23
C MET A 20 21.80 8.88 -2.71
N ARG A 21 21.01 9.53 -1.86
CA ARG A 21 21.28 10.85 -1.28
C ARG A 21 20.97 10.83 0.22
N GLY A 22 21.41 11.86 0.95
CA GLY A 22 21.07 12.02 2.37
C GLY A 22 21.50 10.82 3.23
N VAL A 23 20.53 10.19 3.89
CA VAL A 23 20.70 9.08 4.86
C VAL A 23 21.36 7.82 4.27
N LYS A 24 21.28 7.61 2.94
CA LYS A 24 21.88 6.48 2.21
C LYS A 24 21.48 5.09 2.73
N GLU A 25 20.22 4.92 3.11
CA GLU A 25 19.71 3.63 3.57
C GLU A 25 19.26 2.78 2.38
N THR A 26 20.02 1.72 2.06
CA THR A 26 19.82 0.93 0.84
C THR A 26 18.66 -0.05 0.93
N ALA A 27 18.30 -0.51 2.14
CA ALA A 27 17.24 -1.50 2.33
C ALA A 27 15.84 -0.87 2.51
N SER A 28 15.74 0.46 2.52
CA SER A 28 14.45 1.14 2.73
C SER A 28 13.46 0.83 1.60
N LEU A 29 12.29 0.34 1.99
CA LEU A 29 11.13 0.10 1.13
C LEU A 29 9.91 0.72 1.82
N THR A 30 9.19 1.60 1.13
CA THR A 30 8.04 2.29 1.70
C THR A 30 6.76 1.74 1.09
N ARG A 31 5.80 1.40 1.97
CA ARG A 31 4.50 0.86 1.62
C ARG A 31 3.42 1.83 2.11
N THR A 32 2.51 2.20 1.22
CA THR A 32 1.37 3.07 1.54
C THR A 32 0.08 2.46 1.02
N THR A 33 -0.97 2.57 1.83
CA THR A 33 -2.29 2.04 1.49
C THR A 33 -3.38 3.08 1.74
N VAL A 34 -4.45 3.03 0.94
CA VAL A 34 -5.65 3.85 1.13
C VAL A 34 -6.87 2.97 0.94
N TRP A 35 -7.83 3.15 1.84
CA TRP A 35 -9.10 2.40 1.87
C TRP A 35 -10.27 3.38 1.78
N ARG A 36 -11.28 3.05 0.99
CA ARG A 36 -12.53 3.80 0.85
C ARG A 36 -13.71 2.84 0.69
N GLY A 37 -14.87 3.26 1.17
CA GLY A 37 -16.11 2.46 1.09
C GLY A 37 -16.00 1.18 1.91
N GLU A 38 -16.45 0.06 1.38
CA GLU A 38 -16.46 -1.25 2.06
C GLU A 38 -15.10 -1.66 2.67
N TYR A 39 -13.99 -1.30 2.01
CA TYR A 39 -12.63 -1.60 2.51
C TYR A 39 -12.27 -0.87 3.82
N GLU A 40 -12.95 0.23 4.16
CA GLU A 40 -12.66 0.99 5.38
C GLU A 40 -13.17 0.28 6.64
N GLN A 41 -14.34 -0.37 6.54
CA GLN A 41 -15.01 -1.03 7.65
C GLN A 41 -14.72 -2.54 7.72
N ASN A 42 -14.38 -3.18 6.60
CA ASN A 42 -14.19 -4.62 6.53
C ASN A 42 -12.69 -4.99 6.56
N SER A 43 -12.22 -5.52 7.68
CA SER A 43 -10.83 -5.99 7.83
C SER A 43 -10.52 -7.23 6.99
N SER A 44 -11.49 -8.15 6.81
CA SER A 44 -11.30 -9.36 6.01
C SER A 44 -11.02 -9.03 4.54
N LEU A 45 -11.75 -8.06 3.98
CA LEU A 45 -11.49 -7.57 2.61
C LEU A 45 -10.10 -6.94 2.46
N ARG A 46 -9.62 -6.22 3.48
CA ARG A 46 -8.26 -5.65 3.49
C ARG A 46 -7.21 -6.76 3.51
N VAL A 47 -7.40 -7.79 4.31
CA VAL A 47 -6.48 -8.94 4.38
C VAL A 47 -6.42 -9.66 3.03
N GLU A 48 -7.57 -9.98 2.43
CA GLU A 48 -7.62 -10.64 1.11
C GLU A 48 -6.91 -9.81 0.03
N PHE A 49 -7.16 -8.50 0.00
CA PHE A 49 -6.50 -7.60 -0.95
C PHE A 49 -4.99 -7.52 -0.75
N LEU A 50 -4.52 -7.39 0.49
CA LEU A 50 -3.08 -7.33 0.81
C LEU A 50 -2.36 -8.63 0.43
N LEU A 51 -2.98 -9.79 0.71
CA LEU A 51 -2.47 -11.09 0.25
C LEU A 51 -2.36 -11.14 -1.27
N GLY A 52 -3.37 -10.66 -1.99
CA GLY A 52 -3.35 -10.59 -3.46
C GLY A 52 -2.28 -9.65 -4.03
N CYS A 53 -1.90 -8.60 -3.28
CA CYS A 53 -0.85 -7.65 -3.65
C CYS A 53 0.57 -8.15 -3.35
N GLY A 54 0.72 -9.35 -2.78
CA GLY A 54 2.02 -9.87 -2.33
C GLY A 54 2.61 -9.06 -1.17
N ALA A 55 1.77 -8.34 -0.42
CA ALA A 55 2.21 -7.71 0.80
C ALA A 55 2.45 -8.82 1.84
N ASP A 56 3.68 -8.97 2.31
CA ASP A 56 3.97 -9.81 3.48
C ASP A 56 3.13 -9.27 4.65
N VAL A 57 2.14 -10.04 5.08
CA VAL A 57 1.22 -9.76 6.21
C VAL A 57 1.57 -10.59 7.43
#